data_AF-A0A094HDZ3-F1
#
_entry.id   AF-A0A094HDZ3-F1
#
_cell.length_a   1.000
_cell.length_b   1.000
_cell.length_c   1.000
_cell.angle_alpha   90.00
_cell.angle_beta   90.00
_cell.angle_gamma   90.00
#
_symmetry.space_group_name_H-M   'P 1'
#
loop_
_entity.id
_entity.type
_entity.pdbx_description
1 polymer ?
#
loop_
_entity_poly.entity_id
_entity_poly.type
_entity_poly.pdbx_seq_one_letter_code
_entity_poly.pdbx_strand_id
1 'polypeptide(L)'
;MPPLSVPTSAALSPSLLIPSTDPAIPRLLSKLSRPALLSLTLDWLDDRNQPLSAPYLGDPDSDSHAADFYPPSPTLSDLRDHYTSLQSTRGTRTALVDRLLTGDYRHGLTLYQLAMADTLILQTHPTSQRWSAYALTPSHSSAPPIPRFHPPTFLKALQRALPPDIKAHYNLDRPPGLPLLLLRVMLLDTPYATSPSLAGAKVVYVAFPDASPHIFLSAASSPPSTATTSTKENTARDLRRTLIACLPNALSRPRARYTLASTNLSARSLEAMIALRGGGRTGKAQGGWGGYALSGKKAGDTPLESVAPVLREVVGGANKNTGGEAHKISGREKDGKEEEEDQCAAGAGGCED
;
A
#
# COMPACT_ATOMS: atom_id res chain seq x y z
N MET A 1 23.40 30.62 16.05
CA MET A 1 22.38 31.20 15.13
C MET A 1 21.90 30.06 14.23
N PRO A 2 20.62 29.68 14.25
CA PRO A 2 20.12 28.68 13.31
C PRO A 2 20.22 29.23 11.88
N PRO A 3 20.60 28.40 10.89
CA PRO A 3 20.74 28.84 9.50
C PRO A 3 19.40 29.31 8.94
N LEU A 4 19.39 30.46 8.27
CA LEU A 4 18.23 30.95 7.53
C LEU A 4 17.84 29.92 6.46
N SER A 5 16.65 29.35 6.56
CA SER A 5 16.13 28.44 5.54
C SER A 5 15.40 29.23 4.46
N VAL A 6 15.96 29.26 3.26
CA VAL A 6 15.30 29.85 2.08
C VAL A 6 14.29 28.85 1.51
N PRO A 7 13.05 29.26 1.18
CA PRO A 7 12.09 28.42 0.49
C PRO A 7 12.68 27.90 -0.82
N THR A 8 12.71 26.59 -0.98
CA THR A 8 13.21 25.94 -2.19
C THR A 8 12.27 24.82 -2.57
N SER A 9 12.00 24.68 -3.86
CA SER A 9 11.30 23.52 -4.41
C SER A 9 12.20 22.27 -4.41
N ALA A 10 13.37 22.27 -3.75
CA ALA A 10 14.22 21.09 -3.63
C ALA A 10 13.51 19.96 -2.89
N ALA A 11 13.56 18.75 -3.46
CA ALA A 11 13.14 17.55 -2.75
C ALA A 11 14.06 17.31 -1.54
N LEU A 12 13.49 16.80 -0.44
CA LEU A 12 14.27 16.36 0.72
C LEU A 12 15.13 15.15 0.33
N SER A 13 16.39 15.17 0.79
CA SER A 13 17.31 14.07 0.55
C SER A 13 16.81 12.77 1.21
N PRO A 14 16.95 11.61 0.56
CA PRO A 14 16.70 10.30 1.19
C PRO A 14 17.57 10.06 2.43
N SER A 15 18.78 10.65 2.47
CA SER A 15 19.70 10.58 3.60
C SER A 15 19.36 11.52 4.76
N LEU A 16 18.31 12.35 4.64
CA LEU A 16 17.91 13.25 5.72
C LEU A 16 17.50 12.42 6.95
N LEU A 17 18.19 12.64 8.06
CA LEU A 17 17.99 11.93 9.31
C LEU A 17 16.89 12.59 10.15
N ILE A 18 15.93 11.81 10.61
CA ILE A 18 14.93 12.22 11.60
C ILE A 18 15.37 11.67 12.96
N PRO A 19 15.52 12.53 14.00
CA PRO A 19 15.94 12.09 15.32
C PRO A 19 15.09 10.94 15.88
N SER A 20 15.73 9.98 16.54
CA SER A 20 15.08 8.83 17.20
C SER A 20 14.03 9.24 18.24
N THR A 21 14.21 10.44 18.82
CA THR A 21 13.28 11.07 19.78
C THR A 21 11.98 11.55 19.15
N ASP A 22 11.87 11.62 17.81
CA ASP A 22 10.61 12.00 17.16
C ASP A 22 9.55 10.92 17.44
N PRO A 23 8.43 11.26 18.12
CA PRO A 23 7.46 10.27 18.55
C PRO A 23 6.77 9.56 17.38
N ALA A 24 6.82 10.10 16.15
CA ALA A 24 6.26 9.44 14.98
C ALA A 24 7.00 8.15 14.61
N ILE A 25 8.31 8.04 14.90
CA ILE A 25 9.13 6.87 14.56
C ILE A 25 8.69 5.62 15.32
N PRO A 26 8.70 5.57 16.67
CA PRO A 26 8.29 4.36 17.39
C PRO A 26 6.84 3.98 17.09
N ARG A 27 5.96 4.97 16.85
CA ARG A 27 4.57 4.72 16.44
C ARG A 27 4.48 4.09 15.06
N LEU A 28 5.30 4.51 14.10
CA LEU A 28 5.36 3.89 12.78
C LEU A 28 5.81 2.43 12.88
N LEU A 29 6.96 2.19 13.52
CA LEU A 29 7.52 0.85 13.68
C LEU A 29 6.60 -0.09 14.47
N SER A 30 5.80 0.45 15.40
CA SER A 30 4.86 -0.34 16.19
C SER A 30 3.72 -0.99 15.38
N LYS A 31 3.46 -0.50 14.16
CA LYS A 31 2.45 -1.08 13.25
C LYS A 31 2.92 -2.36 12.56
N LEU A 32 4.23 -2.59 12.54
CA LEU A 32 4.82 -3.81 11.98
C LEU A 32 4.75 -4.94 13.02
N SER A 33 4.51 -6.16 12.55
CA SER A 33 4.70 -7.34 13.40
C SER A 33 6.20 -7.50 13.73
N ARG A 34 6.53 -8.19 14.82
CA ARG A 34 7.93 -8.50 15.17
C ARG A 34 8.72 -9.12 14.00
N PRO A 35 8.24 -10.15 13.28
CA PRO A 35 8.99 -10.74 12.17
C PRO A 35 9.14 -9.75 10.99
N ALA A 36 8.13 -8.93 10.69
CA ALA A 36 8.25 -7.92 9.65
C ALA A 36 9.27 -6.84 10.01
N LEU A 37 9.30 -6.41 11.28
CA LEU A 37 10.29 -5.45 11.77
C LEU A 37 11.71 -6.03 11.73
N LEU A 38 11.91 -7.29 12.11
CA LEU A 38 13.21 -7.98 11.97
C LEU A 38 13.66 -8.06 10.52
N SER A 39 12.77 -8.45 9.62
CA SER A 39 13.08 -8.50 8.18
C SER A 39 13.46 -7.13 7.64
N LEU A 40 12.75 -6.07 8.07
CA LEU A 40 13.05 -4.69 7.68
C LEU A 40 14.41 -4.24 8.22
N THR A 41 14.73 -4.56 9.48
CA THR A 41 16.04 -4.23 10.05
C THR A 41 17.17 -4.94 9.32
N LEU A 42 17.02 -6.22 8.99
CA LEU A 42 18.01 -6.95 8.20
C LEU A 42 18.18 -6.37 6.78
N ASP A 43 17.09 -5.89 6.17
CA ASP A 43 17.15 -5.21 4.88
C ASP A 43 17.87 -3.85 4.98
N TRP A 44 17.67 -3.08 6.05
CA TRP A 44 18.49 -1.89 6.32
C TRP A 44 19.97 -2.22 6.52
N LEU A 45 20.26 -3.37 7.13
CA LEU A 45 21.63 -3.82 7.33
C LEU A 45 22.24 -4.39 6.05
N ASP A 46 21.53 -4.58 4.93
CA ASP A 46 22.09 -5.08 3.66
C ASP A 46 23.13 -4.09 3.07
N ASP A 47 24.17 -4.61 2.43
CA ASP A 47 25.29 -3.82 1.88
C ASP A 47 24.80 -2.79 0.86
N ARG A 48 23.74 -3.12 0.11
CA ARG A 48 23.13 -2.25 -0.91
C ARG A 48 22.49 -1.00 -0.31
N ASN A 49 22.06 -1.07 0.94
CA ASN A 49 21.30 -0.01 1.60
C ASN A 49 22.17 0.85 2.54
N GLN A 50 23.41 0.45 2.83
CA GLN A 50 24.30 1.16 3.76
C GLN A 50 24.51 2.65 3.46
N PRO A 51 24.61 3.11 2.20
CA PRO A 51 24.75 4.54 1.93
C PRO A 51 23.61 5.42 2.48
N LEU A 52 22.43 4.83 2.74
CA LEU A 52 21.23 5.53 3.20
C LEU A 52 20.65 4.98 4.50
N SER A 53 21.23 3.93 5.08
CA SER A 53 20.68 3.25 6.27
C SER A 53 21.76 2.69 7.19
N ALA A 54 22.96 3.27 7.16
CA ALA A 54 24.05 2.88 8.04
C ALA A 54 23.63 2.94 9.52
N PRO A 55 23.83 1.87 10.31
CA PRO A 55 23.63 1.88 11.74
C PRO A 55 24.77 2.64 12.44
N TYR A 56 24.58 2.94 13.72
CA TYR A 56 25.67 3.34 14.59
C TYR A 56 26.53 2.11 14.93
N LEU A 57 27.79 2.15 14.53
CA LEU A 57 28.79 1.14 14.90
C LEU A 57 29.75 1.72 15.94
N GLY A 58 30.17 0.88 16.88
CA GLY A 58 31.09 1.26 17.94
C GLY A 58 32.51 1.35 17.42
N ASP A 59 33.27 2.29 17.96
CA ASP A 59 34.72 2.28 17.81
C ASP A 59 35.31 1.17 18.71
N PRO A 60 36.03 0.17 18.16
CA PRO A 60 36.60 -0.91 18.97
C PRO A 60 37.60 -0.42 20.03
N ASP A 61 38.18 0.76 19.86
CA ASP A 61 39.21 1.31 20.76
C ASP A 61 38.62 2.25 21.84
N SER A 62 37.29 2.44 21.87
CA SER A 62 36.63 3.38 22.79
C SER A 62 35.78 2.67 23.86
N ASP A 63 36.27 2.68 25.11
CA ASP A 63 35.54 2.15 26.29
C ASP A 63 34.34 3.00 26.71
N SER A 64 34.08 4.13 26.03
CA SER A 64 33.01 5.09 26.35
C SER A 64 31.60 4.51 26.35
N HIS A 65 31.41 3.36 25.69
CA HIS A 65 30.09 2.71 25.52
C HIS A 65 29.88 1.49 26.41
N ALA A 66 30.85 1.12 27.27
CA ALA A 66 30.74 -0.06 28.12
C ALA A 66 29.58 0.02 29.14
N ALA A 67 29.11 1.23 29.46
CA ALA A 67 27.98 1.47 30.37
C ALA A 67 26.63 1.61 29.64
N ASP A 68 26.59 1.58 28.30
CA ASP A 68 25.35 1.71 27.54
C ASP A 68 24.50 0.44 27.69
N PHE A 69 23.19 0.61 27.89
CA PHE A 69 22.26 -0.54 27.98
C PHE A 69 22.22 -1.38 26.70
N TYR A 70 22.42 -0.73 25.55
CA TYR A 70 22.59 -1.36 24.24
C TYR A 70 23.95 -0.95 23.67
N PRO A 71 25.03 -1.70 23.97
CA PRO A 71 26.34 -1.39 23.44
C PRO A 71 26.34 -1.57 21.91
N PRO A 72 26.96 -0.65 21.16
CA PRO A 72 27.00 -0.72 19.72
C PRO A 72 27.85 -1.89 19.25
N SER A 73 27.42 -2.56 18.18
CA SER A 73 28.23 -3.59 17.53
C SER A 73 29.47 -2.97 16.87
N PRO A 74 30.62 -3.66 16.90
CA PRO A 74 31.86 -3.15 16.30
C PRO A 74 31.84 -3.28 14.78
N THR A 75 31.21 -4.33 14.26
CA THR A 75 31.07 -4.53 12.82
C THR A 75 29.63 -4.72 12.40
N LEU A 76 29.38 -4.44 11.12
CA LEU A 76 28.08 -4.62 10.51
C LEU A 76 27.70 -6.10 10.38
N SER A 77 28.68 -7.01 10.19
CA SER A 77 28.44 -8.45 10.15
C SER A 77 27.91 -8.96 11.49
N ASP A 78 28.56 -8.55 12.59
CA ASP A 78 28.14 -8.97 13.94
C ASP A 78 26.71 -8.51 14.24
N LEU A 79 26.35 -7.30 13.79
CA LEU A 79 25.00 -6.78 13.96
C LEU A 79 23.98 -7.57 13.13
N ARG A 80 24.31 -7.97 11.90
CA ARG A 80 23.46 -8.84 11.07
C ARG A 80 23.25 -10.21 11.71
N ASP A 81 24.31 -10.83 12.21
CA ASP A 81 24.25 -12.14 12.87
C ASP A 81 23.40 -12.05 14.14
N HIS A 82 23.56 -10.96 14.90
CA HIS A 82 22.72 -10.68 16.06
C HIS A 82 21.23 -10.64 15.68
N TYR A 83 20.84 -9.82 14.70
CA TYR A 83 19.43 -9.72 14.28
C TYR A 83 18.89 -11.01 13.65
N THR A 84 19.74 -11.79 12.99
CA THR A 84 19.39 -13.11 12.45
C THR A 84 19.08 -14.08 13.58
N SER A 85 19.89 -14.11 14.65
CA SER A 85 19.62 -14.93 15.85
C SER A 85 18.32 -14.55 16.56
N LEU A 86 17.90 -13.28 16.48
CA LEU A 86 16.63 -12.83 17.05
C LEU A 86 15.41 -13.39 16.31
N GLN A 87 15.55 -13.87 15.07
CA GLN A 87 14.43 -14.49 14.34
C GLN A 87 13.98 -15.80 14.99
N SER A 88 14.91 -16.61 15.51
CA SER A 88 14.61 -17.87 16.21
C SER A 88 14.27 -17.66 17.69
N THR A 89 14.71 -16.55 18.28
CA THR A 89 14.51 -16.24 19.70
C THR A 89 13.13 -15.62 19.96
N ARG A 90 12.49 -15.99 21.08
CA ARG A 90 11.24 -15.35 21.55
C ARG A 90 11.56 -13.97 22.15
N GLY A 91 10.76 -12.96 21.81
CA GLY A 91 10.92 -11.61 22.36
C GLY A 91 9.74 -10.71 22.01
N THR A 92 9.64 -9.55 22.65
CA THR A 92 8.56 -8.59 22.38
C THR A 92 8.95 -7.63 21.26
N ARG A 93 7.95 -7.16 20.51
CA ARG A 93 8.15 -6.09 19.51
C ARG A 93 8.66 -4.81 20.16
N THR A 94 8.19 -4.47 21.35
CA THR A 94 8.57 -3.25 22.07
C THR A 94 10.05 -3.25 22.44
N ALA A 95 10.57 -4.36 22.97
CA ALA A 95 12.00 -4.47 23.29
C ALA A 95 12.88 -4.35 22.03
N LEU A 96 12.39 -4.83 20.88
CA LEU A 96 13.11 -4.70 19.62
C LEU A 96 13.12 -3.26 19.11
N VAL A 97 11.98 -2.54 19.19
CA VAL A 97 11.92 -1.12 18.83
C VAL A 97 12.82 -0.29 19.74
N ASP A 98 12.82 -0.59 21.04
CA ASP A 98 13.66 0.10 22.02
C ASP A 98 15.15 -0.10 21.74
N ARG A 99 15.60 -1.35 21.56
CA ARG A 99 16.98 -1.65 21.12
C ARG A 99 17.35 -0.89 19.86
N LEU A 100 16.46 -0.91 18.86
CA LEU A 100 16.73 -0.31 17.56
C LEU A 100 16.90 1.21 17.68
N LEU A 101 16.04 1.90 18.43
CA LEU A 101 16.06 3.36 18.53
C LEU A 101 16.99 3.93 19.59
N THR A 102 17.33 3.14 20.62
CA THR A 102 18.21 3.57 21.72
C THR A 102 19.65 3.10 21.51
N GLY A 103 19.85 1.97 20.82
CA GLY A 103 21.17 1.43 20.45
C GLY A 103 21.52 1.71 18.99
N ASP A 104 21.13 0.78 18.12
CA ASP A 104 21.71 0.65 16.76
C ASP A 104 21.41 1.85 15.84
N TYR A 105 20.30 2.55 16.05
CA TYR A 105 19.91 3.77 15.33
C TYR A 105 19.64 4.93 16.28
N ARG A 106 20.47 5.06 17.32
CA ARG A 106 20.36 6.11 18.37
C ARG A 106 20.25 7.53 17.83
N HIS A 107 20.86 7.84 16.70
CA HIS A 107 20.82 9.17 16.10
C HIS A 107 19.55 9.45 15.28
N GLY A 108 18.77 8.41 14.96
CA GLY A 108 17.57 8.53 14.17
C GLY A 108 17.53 7.61 12.96
N LEU A 109 16.47 7.79 12.17
CA LEU A 109 16.24 7.05 10.93
C LEU A 109 16.19 8.00 9.74
N THR A 110 16.72 7.57 8.60
CA THR A 110 16.67 8.35 7.37
C THR A 110 15.27 8.34 6.75
N LEU A 111 14.97 9.33 5.91
CA LEU A 111 13.72 9.34 5.16
C LEU A 111 13.57 8.14 4.23
N TYR A 112 14.69 7.57 3.75
CA TYR A 112 14.71 6.32 3.02
C TYR A 112 14.22 5.14 3.89
N GLN A 113 14.78 4.96 5.09
CA GLN A 113 14.36 3.90 6.01
C GLN A 113 12.89 4.02 6.40
N LEU A 114 12.41 5.24 6.65
CA LEU A 114 10.99 5.51 6.92
C LEU A 114 10.11 5.16 5.71
N ALA A 115 10.57 5.42 4.49
CA ALA A 115 9.86 5.05 3.28
C ALA A 115 9.77 3.54 3.09
N MET A 116 10.83 2.79 3.44
CA MET A 116 10.81 1.33 3.43
C MET A 116 9.80 0.78 4.45
N ALA A 117 9.80 1.33 5.68
CA ALA A 117 8.85 0.94 6.73
C ALA A 117 7.39 1.18 6.31
N ASP A 118 7.10 2.37 5.77
CA ASP A 118 5.77 2.74 5.26
C ASP A 118 5.30 1.79 4.14
N THR A 119 6.20 1.45 3.21
CA THR A 119 5.90 0.55 2.10
C THR A 119 5.62 -0.87 2.59
N LEU A 120 6.40 -1.36 3.56
CA LEU A 120 6.17 -2.65 4.19
C LEU A 120 4.85 -2.70 4.98
N ILE A 121 4.48 -1.61 5.67
CA ILE A 121 3.16 -1.50 6.34
C ILE A 121 2.04 -1.58 5.30
N LEU A 122 2.20 -0.93 4.15
CA LEU A 122 1.19 -0.97 3.09
C LEU A 122 1.03 -2.38 2.50
N GLN A 123 2.12 -3.12 2.34
CA GLN A 123 2.12 -4.49 1.83
C GLN A 123 1.54 -5.48 2.85
N THR A 124 1.89 -5.33 4.13
CA THR A 124 1.40 -6.22 5.21
C THR A 124 -0.06 -5.96 5.57
N HIS A 125 -0.52 -4.71 5.41
CA HIS A 125 -1.91 -4.31 5.67
C HIS A 125 -2.53 -3.67 4.42
N PRO A 126 -2.88 -4.46 3.39
CA PRO A 126 -3.35 -3.94 2.10
C PRO A 126 -4.69 -3.19 2.19
N THR A 127 -5.46 -3.41 3.26
CA THR A 127 -6.74 -2.74 3.54
C THR A 127 -6.62 -1.47 4.40
N SER A 128 -5.40 -1.11 4.81
CA SER A 128 -5.13 0.03 5.71
C SER A 128 -5.36 1.40 5.05
N GLN A 129 -5.40 1.44 3.72
CA GLN A 129 -5.57 2.68 2.94
C GLN A 129 -6.87 2.68 2.16
N ARG A 130 -7.56 3.82 2.17
CA ARG A 130 -8.64 4.08 1.21
C ARG A 130 -8.06 4.71 -0.04
N TRP A 131 -8.37 4.15 -1.19
CA TRP A 131 -7.91 4.59 -2.50
C TRP A 131 -9.04 5.26 -3.26
N SER A 132 -8.70 6.26 -4.07
CA SER A 132 -9.62 6.93 -5.00
C SER A 132 -9.02 6.91 -6.40
N ALA A 133 -9.83 6.58 -7.41
CA ALA A 133 -9.39 6.60 -8.81
C ALA A 133 -9.64 7.96 -9.45
N TYR A 134 -8.68 8.38 -10.24
CA TYR A 134 -8.74 9.57 -11.06
C TYR A 134 -8.42 9.21 -12.49
N ALA A 135 -9.24 9.68 -13.43
CA ALA A 135 -9.04 9.50 -14.86
C ALA A 135 -8.13 10.60 -15.39
N LEU A 136 -7.14 10.20 -16.18
CA LEU A 136 -6.31 11.09 -16.98
C LEU A 136 -7.03 11.35 -18.30
N THR A 137 -7.34 12.62 -18.55
CA THR A 137 -7.99 13.03 -19.79
C THR A 137 -7.04 13.91 -20.59
N PRO A 138 -6.65 13.52 -21.81
CA PRO A 138 -5.84 14.38 -22.66
C PRO A 138 -6.63 15.64 -23.04
N SER A 139 -6.01 16.81 -22.93
CA SER A 139 -6.64 18.09 -23.30
C SER A 139 -6.68 18.33 -24.81
N HIS A 140 -5.88 17.59 -25.58
CA HIS A 140 -5.80 17.70 -27.04
C HIS A 140 -5.99 16.32 -27.68
N SER A 141 -6.66 16.27 -28.84
CA SER A 141 -6.96 15.03 -29.56
C SER A 141 -5.71 14.29 -30.06
N SER A 142 -4.59 15.00 -30.25
CA SER A 142 -3.31 14.41 -30.68
C SER A 142 -2.52 13.77 -29.54
N ALA A 143 -2.90 14.02 -28.29
CA ALA A 143 -2.21 13.46 -27.13
C ALA A 143 -2.68 12.02 -26.88
N PRO A 144 -1.76 11.08 -26.58
CA PRO A 144 -2.15 9.71 -26.36
C PRO A 144 -3.04 9.60 -25.11
N PRO A 145 -4.01 8.67 -25.08
CA PRO A 145 -4.92 8.50 -23.94
C PRO A 145 -4.18 8.15 -22.64
N ILE A 146 -3.00 7.52 -22.74
CA ILE A 146 -2.13 7.18 -21.62
C ILE A 146 -0.81 7.94 -21.77
N PRO A 147 -0.39 8.74 -20.77
CA PRO A 147 0.88 9.46 -20.84
C PRO A 147 2.06 8.49 -20.78
N ARG A 148 3.13 8.82 -21.52
CA ARG A 148 4.41 8.11 -21.39
C ARG A 148 5.06 8.45 -20.06
N PHE A 149 5.01 7.51 -19.13
CA PHE A 149 5.56 7.68 -17.79
C PHE A 149 7.05 7.33 -17.76
N HIS A 150 7.89 8.28 -17.34
CA HIS A 150 9.31 8.05 -17.05
C HIS A 150 9.61 8.62 -15.66
N PRO A 151 9.87 7.77 -14.64
CA PRO A 151 9.84 8.20 -13.25
C PRO A 151 10.79 9.37 -12.91
N PRO A 152 12.07 9.37 -13.32
CA PRO A 152 12.98 10.49 -13.04
C PRO A 152 12.52 11.84 -13.61
N THR A 153 11.96 11.83 -14.83
CA THR A 153 11.48 13.05 -15.48
C THR A 153 10.21 13.55 -14.81
N PHE A 154 9.31 12.62 -14.48
CA PHE A 154 8.09 12.91 -13.75
C PHE A 154 8.38 13.51 -12.38
N LEU A 155 9.31 12.94 -11.60
CA LEU A 155 9.67 13.47 -10.28
C LEU A 155 10.25 14.89 -10.37
N LYS A 156 11.13 15.15 -11.34
CA LYS A 156 11.65 16.51 -11.59
C LYS A 156 10.56 17.50 -11.97
N ALA A 157 9.57 17.07 -12.75
CA ALA A 157 8.43 17.91 -13.12
C ALA A 157 7.49 18.16 -11.94
N LEU A 158 7.20 17.12 -11.14
CA LEU A 158 6.39 17.22 -9.92
C LEU A 158 7.03 18.15 -8.89
N GLN A 159 8.34 18.02 -8.71
CA GLN A 159 9.13 18.88 -7.84
C GLN A 159 9.02 20.37 -8.24
N ARG A 160 9.08 20.69 -9.54
CA ARG A 160 8.91 22.07 -10.03
C ARG A 160 7.47 22.57 -9.95
N ALA A 161 6.50 21.66 -10.03
CA ALA A 161 5.08 21.99 -9.99
C ALA A 161 4.58 22.24 -8.56
N LEU A 162 5.25 21.67 -7.54
CA LEU A 162 4.89 21.90 -6.15
C LEU A 162 5.31 23.31 -5.69
N PRO A 163 4.47 23.98 -4.89
CA PRO A 163 4.81 25.22 -4.22
C PRO A 163 6.12 25.14 -3.40
N PRO A 164 6.94 26.20 -3.39
CA PRO A 164 8.26 26.21 -2.74
C PRO A 164 8.22 26.20 -1.19
N ASP A 165 7.05 26.45 -0.60
CA ASP A 165 6.77 26.35 0.83
C ASP A 165 6.53 24.90 1.29
N ILE A 166 6.24 23.99 0.36
CA ILE A 166 6.04 22.56 0.64
C ILE A 166 7.32 21.78 0.35
N LYS A 167 7.91 21.20 1.39
CA LYS A 167 9.03 20.26 1.23
C LYS A 167 8.48 18.85 1.02
N ALA A 168 9.05 18.13 0.07
CA ALA A 168 8.58 16.79 -0.27
C ALA A 168 9.73 15.78 -0.33
N HIS A 169 9.50 14.57 0.17
CA HIS A 169 10.35 13.41 -0.06
C HIS A 169 9.60 12.37 -0.90
N TYR A 170 10.28 11.80 -1.88
CA TYR A 170 9.71 10.83 -2.82
C TYR A 170 10.39 9.48 -2.66
N ASN A 171 9.60 8.42 -2.66
CA ASN A 171 10.11 7.05 -2.82
C ASN A 171 9.27 6.32 -3.86
N LEU A 172 9.93 5.70 -4.84
CA LEU A 172 9.28 4.91 -5.88
C LEU A 172 9.57 3.44 -5.65
N ASP A 173 8.53 2.63 -5.72
CA ASP A 173 8.63 1.18 -5.60
C ASP A 173 7.63 0.50 -6.55
N ARG A 174 7.89 -0.76 -6.91
CA ARG A 174 6.95 -1.63 -7.61
C ARG A 174 6.58 -2.78 -6.65
N PRO A 175 5.41 -2.70 -6.00
CA PRO A 175 5.00 -3.75 -5.07
C PRO A 175 4.94 -5.12 -5.75
N PRO A 176 5.41 -6.20 -5.08
CA PRO A 176 5.37 -7.53 -5.65
C PRO A 176 3.92 -7.98 -5.89
N GLY A 177 3.68 -8.66 -7.01
CA GLY A 177 2.36 -9.18 -7.36
C GLY A 177 1.35 -8.16 -7.90
N LEU A 178 1.67 -6.85 -7.91
CA LEU A 178 0.78 -5.82 -8.46
C LEU A 178 1.36 -5.21 -9.75
N PRO A 179 0.58 -5.14 -10.85
CA PRO A 179 1.01 -4.50 -12.10
C PRO A 179 0.88 -2.98 -12.03
N LEU A 180 1.61 -2.35 -11.11
CA LEU A 180 1.62 -0.89 -10.92
C LEU A 180 2.97 -0.40 -10.40
N LEU A 181 3.24 0.89 -10.61
CA LEU A 181 4.28 1.62 -9.92
C LEU A 181 3.66 2.43 -8.76
N LEU A 182 4.27 2.37 -7.59
CA LEU A 182 3.83 3.07 -6.40
C LEU A 182 4.81 4.20 -6.06
N LEU A 183 4.28 5.42 -5.97
CA LEU A 183 4.99 6.59 -5.49
C LEU A 183 4.50 6.95 -4.09
N ARG A 184 5.39 6.88 -3.11
CA ARG A 184 5.18 7.47 -1.79
C ARG A 184 5.66 8.93 -1.82
N VAL A 185 4.76 9.86 -1.52
CA VAL A 185 5.07 11.29 -1.35
C VAL A 185 4.86 11.66 0.11
N MET A 186 5.93 12.04 0.80
CA MET A 186 5.85 12.63 2.14
C MET A 186 5.97 14.15 2.03
N LEU A 187 4.93 14.86 2.45
CA LEU A 187 4.80 16.32 2.36
C LEU A 187 4.98 16.93 3.75
N LEU A 188 5.81 17.95 3.87
CA LEU A 188 6.05 18.72 5.10
C LEU A 188 5.63 20.18 4.88
N ASP A 189 4.75 20.66 5.75
CA ASP A 189 4.20 22.02 5.76
C ASP A 189 5.07 22.97 6.59
N THR A 190 6.38 23.01 6.32
CA THR A 190 7.32 23.83 7.11
C THR A 190 8.44 24.40 6.24
N PRO A 191 8.31 25.65 5.76
CA PRO A 191 9.42 26.36 5.12
C PRO A 191 10.54 26.75 6.09
N TYR A 192 10.26 26.82 7.40
CA TYR A 192 11.16 27.44 8.41
C TYR A 192 11.64 26.52 9.54
N ALA A 193 11.29 25.23 9.53
CA ALA A 193 11.75 24.32 10.57
C ALA A 193 13.28 24.14 10.47
N THR A 194 13.99 24.50 11.54
CA THR A 194 15.45 24.42 11.65
C THR A 194 15.92 23.00 11.98
N SER A 195 15.05 22.18 12.56
CA SER A 195 15.28 20.77 12.84
C SER A 195 14.33 19.89 12.03
N PRO A 196 14.81 18.81 11.39
CA PRO A 196 13.94 17.88 10.68
C PRO A 196 13.05 17.14 11.67
N SER A 197 11.73 17.30 11.53
CA SER A 197 10.72 16.59 12.32
C SER A 197 9.60 16.11 11.41
N LEU A 198 8.97 14.99 11.78
CA LEU A 198 7.78 14.45 11.12
C LEU A 198 6.49 15.08 11.66
N ALA A 199 6.58 16.04 12.59
CA ALA A 199 5.43 16.76 13.11
C ALA A 199 4.68 17.47 11.97
N GLY A 200 3.43 17.04 11.73
CA GLY A 200 2.60 17.59 10.65
C GLY A 200 2.90 17.04 9.25
N ALA A 201 3.93 16.20 9.09
CA ALA A 201 4.21 15.54 7.82
C ALA A 201 3.01 14.69 7.39
N LYS A 202 2.74 14.60 6.07
CA LYS A 202 1.65 13.77 5.52
C LYS A 202 2.20 12.85 4.47
N VAL A 203 1.80 11.58 4.51
CA VAL A 203 2.15 10.61 3.49
C VAL A 203 0.95 10.37 2.58
N VAL A 204 1.17 10.56 1.29
CA VAL A 204 0.21 10.26 0.22
C VAL A 204 0.85 9.28 -0.74
N TYR A 205 0.15 8.20 -1.05
CA TYR A 205 0.56 7.25 -2.07
C TYR A 205 -0.14 7.56 -3.38
N VAL A 206 0.63 7.56 -4.47
CA VAL A 206 0.14 7.67 -5.84
C VAL A 206 0.52 6.40 -6.58
N ALA A 207 -0.45 5.61 -6.98
CA ALA A 207 -0.24 4.39 -7.75
C ALA A 207 -0.56 4.63 -9.23
N PHE A 208 0.35 4.18 -10.09
CA PHE A 208 0.28 4.23 -11.54
C PHE A 208 0.16 2.79 -12.07
N PRO A 209 -1.07 2.31 -12.35
CA PRO A 209 -1.26 1.00 -12.93
C PRO A 209 -0.68 0.93 -14.34
N ASP A 210 -0.11 -0.22 -14.67
CA ASP A 210 0.46 -0.45 -15.98
C ASP A 210 -0.64 -0.35 -17.05
N ALA A 211 -0.34 0.41 -18.11
CA ALA A 211 -1.23 0.63 -19.25
C ALA A 211 -2.67 1.07 -18.90
N SER A 212 -2.86 1.83 -17.81
CA SER A 212 -4.16 2.42 -17.47
C SER A 212 -4.19 3.94 -17.68
N PRO A 213 -5.30 4.51 -18.19
CA PRO A 213 -5.54 5.95 -18.17
C PRO A 213 -6.04 6.44 -16.80
N HIS A 214 -5.87 5.65 -15.74
CA HIS A 214 -6.25 6.02 -14.37
C HIS A 214 -5.04 6.02 -13.47
N ILE A 215 -5.04 6.92 -12.49
CA ILE A 215 -4.13 6.89 -11.35
C ILE A 215 -4.93 6.72 -10.07
N PHE A 216 -4.35 6.04 -9.08
CA PHE A 216 -4.99 5.84 -7.79
C PHE A 216 -4.26 6.64 -6.73
N LEU A 217 -4.99 7.37 -5.90
CA LEU A 217 -4.41 8.10 -4.77
C LEU A 217 -4.97 7.57 -3.47
N SER A 218 -4.10 7.36 -2.48
CA SER A 218 -4.55 7.09 -1.11
C SER A 218 -5.21 8.32 -0.51
N ALA A 219 -6.01 8.10 0.53
CA ALA A 219 -6.31 9.14 1.51
C ALA A 219 -4.99 9.62 2.14
N ALA A 220 -4.93 10.90 2.53
CA ALA A 220 -3.76 11.42 3.23
C ALA A 220 -3.71 10.75 4.61
N SER A 221 -2.62 10.02 4.88
CA SER A 221 -2.37 9.47 6.20
C SER A 221 -1.60 10.51 7.01
N SER A 222 -2.19 10.95 8.12
CA SER A 222 -1.47 11.72 9.13
C SER A 222 -0.73 10.75 10.05
N PRO A 223 0.55 10.96 10.38
CA PRO A 223 1.04 10.47 11.66
C PRO A 223 0.14 11.09 12.73
N PRO A 224 -0.43 10.29 13.65
CA PRO A 224 -1.27 10.86 14.71
C PRO A 224 -0.38 11.79 15.54
N SER A 225 -0.78 13.03 15.80
CA SER A 225 -0.10 13.91 16.77
C SER A 225 -1.08 14.22 17.87
N THR A 226 -0.62 14.28 19.11
CA THR A 226 -1.41 14.53 20.33
C THR A 226 -1.94 15.97 20.47
N ALA A 227 -1.87 16.81 19.43
CA ALA A 227 -2.35 18.20 19.48
C ALA A 227 -3.53 18.45 18.53
N THR A 228 -4.60 19.03 19.08
CA THR A 228 -5.79 19.69 18.48
C THR A 228 -6.12 19.33 17.03
N THR A 229 -7.22 18.62 16.86
CA THR A 229 -7.62 17.83 15.69
C THR A 229 -8.21 18.60 14.50
N SER A 230 -8.65 19.86 14.64
CA SER A 230 -9.40 20.55 13.57
C SER A 230 -8.53 21.27 12.54
N THR A 231 -7.47 21.97 12.96
CA THR A 231 -6.62 22.76 12.04
C THR A 231 -5.68 21.90 11.21
N LYS A 232 -5.15 20.81 11.79
CA LYS A 232 -4.21 19.88 11.11
C LYS A 232 -4.90 18.95 10.09
N GLU A 233 -6.21 18.79 10.17
CA GLU A 233 -6.97 17.99 9.19
C GLU A 233 -7.20 18.78 7.90
N ASN A 234 -7.49 20.09 8.03
CA ASN A 234 -7.64 20.98 6.88
C ASN A 234 -6.33 21.10 6.11
N THR A 235 -5.20 21.37 6.78
CA THR A 235 -3.89 21.42 6.12
C THR A 235 -3.53 20.10 5.43
N ALA A 236 -3.90 18.95 6.00
CA ALA A 236 -3.68 17.65 5.36
C ALA A 236 -4.46 17.48 4.05
N ARG A 237 -5.73 17.91 4.04
CA ARG A 237 -6.56 17.89 2.84
C ARG A 237 -6.03 18.88 1.81
N ASP A 238 -5.51 20.02 2.25
CA ASP A 238 -4.95 21.06 1.40
C ASP A 238 -3.63 20.61 0.75
N LEU A 239 -2.74 19.95 1.49
CA LEU A 239 -1.51 19.35 0.94
C LEU A 239 -1.83 18.28 -0.11
N ARG A 240 -2.80 17.40 0.17
CA ARG A 240 -3.25 16.38 -0.80
C ARG A 240 -3.89 17.02 -2.03
N ARG A 241 -4.73 18.04 -1.85
CA ARG A 241 -5.38 18.78 -2.96
C ARG A 241 -4.33 19.47 -3.83
N THR A 242 -3.32 20.07 -3.21
CA THR A 242 -2.18 20.69 -3.90
C THR A 242 -1.42 19.66 -4.71
N LEU A 243 -1.09 18.50 -4.13
CA LEU A 243 -0.45 17.41 -4.85
C LEU A 243 -1.30 16.97 -6.06
N ILE A 244 -2.61 16.78 -5.89
CA ILE A 244 -3.55 16.42 -6.97
C ILE A 244 -3.54 17.47 -8.09
N ALA A 245 -3.46 18.76 -7.77
CA ALA A 245 -3.38 19.84 -8.76
C ALA A 245 -2.05 19.84 -9.54
N CYS A 246 -0.94 19.46 -8.89
CA CYS A 246 0.39 19.40 -9.50
C CYS A 246 0.58 18.17 -10.40
N LEU A 247 -0.10 17.04 -10.11
CA LEU A 247 0.05 15.78 -10.86
C LEU A 247 -0.20 15.91 -12.37
N PRO A 248 -1.30 16.50 -12.87
CA PRO A 248 -1.52 16.66 -14.30
C PRO A 248 -0.42 17.48 -14.98
N ASN A 249 0.10 18.53 -14.32
CA ASN A 249 1.22 19.30 -14.84
C ASN A 249 2.51 18.44 -14.93
N ALA A 250 2.79 17.66 -13.89
CA ALA A 250 3.95 16.76 -13.86
C ALA A 250 3.90 15.63 -14.91
N LEU A 251 2.70 15.17 -15.27
CA LEU A 251 2.48 14.16 -16.32
C LEU A 251 2.46 14.76 -17.73
N SER A 252 2.22 16.08 -17.83
CA SER A 252 2.09 16.78 -19.10
C SER A 252 3.43 17.03 -19.77
N ARG A 253 3.41 17.10 -21.09
CA ARG A 253 4.53 17.54 -21.93
C ARG A 253 4.04 18.63 -22.89
N PRO A 254 4.93 19.39 -23.53
CA PRO A 254 4.52 20.30 -24.60
C PRO A 254 3.64 19.56 -25.62
N ARG A 255 2.46 20.12 -25.93
CA ARG A 255 1.41 19.54 -26.81
C ARG A 255 0.73 18.25 -26.32
N ALA A 256 1.08 17.73 -25.16
CA ALA A 256 0.42 16.59 -24.52
C ALA A 256 0.07 16.94 -23.07
N ARG A 257 -0.92 17.82 -22.91
CA ARG A 257 -1.46 18.23 -21.61
C ARG A 257 -2.54 17.27 -21.15
N TYR A 258 -2.57 17.00 -19.86
CA TYR A 258 -3.55 16.13 -19.23
C TYR A 258 -4.28 16.90 -18.14
N THR A 259 -5.54 16.56 -17.93
CA THR A 259 -6.32 16.91 -16.76
C THR A 259 -6.62 15.67 -15.95
N LEU A 260 -6.95 15.88 -14.68
CA LEU A 260 -7.22 14.80 -13.74
C LEU A 260 -8.66 14.92 -13.25
N ALA A 261 -9.52 13.97 -13.63
CA ALA A 261 -10.93 13.96 -13.27
C ALA A 261 -11.20 12.89 -12.20
N SER A 262 -11.95 13.24 -11.14
CA SER A 262 -12.35 12.26 -10.14
C SER A 262 -13.39 11.29 -10.73
N THR A 263 -13.26 9.99 -10.45
CA THR A 263 -14.14 8.96 -11.02
C THR A 263 -15.22 8.46 -10.04
N ASN A 264 -15.36 9.09 -8.86
CA ASN A 264 -16.18 8.62 -7.72
C ASN A 264 -15.90 7.18 -7.25
N LEU A 265 -14.97 6.47 -7.89
CA LEU A 265 -14.56 5.12 -7.52
C LEU A 265 -13.57 5.19 -6.36
N SER A 266 -13.88 4.45 -5.31
CA SER A 266 -12.96 4.24 -4.19
C SER A 266 -13.04 2.81 -3.68
N ALA A 267 -11.92 2.29 -3.18
CA ALA A 267 -11.83 0.96 -2.59
C ALA A 267 -10.81 0.97 -1.44
N ARG A 268 -10.86 -0.04 -0.57
CA ARG A 268 -9.89 -0.22 0.51
C ARG A 268 -8.65 -1.01 0.09
N SER A 269 -8.62 -1.60 -1.11
CA SER A 269 -7.50 -2.40 -1.60
C SER A 269 -7.03 -1.92 -2.97
N LEU A 270 -5.72 -1.87 -3.19
CA LEU A 270 -5.13 -1.60 -4.51
C LEU A 270 -5.51 -2.68 -5.53
N GLU A 271 -5.58 -3.95 -5.12
CA GLU A 271 -5.98 -5.05 -6.00
C GLU A 271 -7.39 -4.84 -6.55
N ALA A 272 -8.31 -4.40 -5.70
CA ALA A 272 -9.67 -4.06 -6.12
C ALA A 272 -9.67 -2.88 -7.10
N MET A 273 -8.84 -1.86 -6.86
CA MET A 273 -8.69 -0.74 -7.80
C MET A 273 -8.14 -1.19 -9.15
N ILE A 274 -7.16 -2.10 -9.17
CA ILE A 274 -6.60 -2.69 -10.40
C ILE A 274 -7.65 -3.53 -11.12
N ALA A 275 -8.43 -4.34 -10.41
CA ALA A 275 -9.47 -5.15 -11.00
C ALA A 275 -10.55 -4.30 -11.70
N LEU A 276 -10.88 -3.14 -11.12
CA LEU A 276 -11.92 -2.22 -11.60
C LEU A 276 -11.42 -1.22 -12.66
N ARG A 277 -10.19 -0.71 -12.55
CA ARG A 277 -9.65 0.38 -13.39
C ARG A 277 -8.16 0.24 -13.75
N GLY A 278 -7.57 -0.94 -13.57
CA GLY A 278 -6.23 -1.25 -14.09
C GLY A 278 -6.23 -1.50 -15.60
N GLY A 279 -5.04 -1.74 -16.18
CA GLY A 279 -4.88 -2.05 -17.61
C GLY A 279 -5.28 -3.47 -18.02
N GLY A 280 -5.89 -4.26 -17.13
CA GLY A 280 -6.23 -5.66 -17.35
C GLY A 280 -7.62 -5.89 -17.97
N ARG A 281 -7.89 -7.15 -18.33
CA ARG A 281 -9.15 -7.60 -18.96
C ARG A 281 -10.39 -7.44 -18.05
N THR A 282 -10.19 -7.35 -16.74
CA THR A 282 -11.26 -7.30 -15.74
C THR A 282 -11.97 -5.96 -15.66
N GLY A 283 -11.37 -4.85 -16.11
CA GLY A 283 -11.92 -3.51 -15.91
C GLY A 283 -13.26 -3.26 -16.62
N LYS A 284 -13.55 -4.00 -17.70
CA LYS A 284 -14.78 -3.90 -18.50
C LYS A 284 -15.65 -5.17 -18.48
N ALA A 285 -15.19 -6.24 -17.85
CA ALA A 285 -15.83 -7.55 -17.84
C ALA A 285 -16.02 -8.02 -16.39
N GLN A 286 -16.79 -7.25 -15.62
CA GLN A 286 -17.14 -7.57 -14.23
C GLN A 286 -18.52 -8.26 -14.14
N GLY A 287 -18.82 -8.85 -12.98
CA GLY A 287 -20.09 -9.53 -12.74
C GLY A 287 -20.28 -10.75 -13.64
N GLY A 288 -21.47 -10.91 -14.22
CA GLY A 288 -21.80 -12.03 -15.12
C GLY A 288 -20.89 -12.13 -16.35
N TRP A 289 -20.20 -11.05 -16.73
CA TRP A 289 -19.26 -11.03 -17.85
C TRP A 289 -17.84 -11.46 -17.48
N GLY A 290 -17.58 -11.77 -16.19
CA GLY A 290 -16.26 -12.17 -15.68
C GLY A 290 -15.66 -13.40 -16.38
N GLY A 291 -16.51 -14.31 -16.88
CA GLY A 291 -16.06 -15.47 -17.66
C GLY A 291 -15.22 -15.09 -18.88
N TYR A 292 -15.56 -13.99 -19.56
CA TYR A 292 -14.81 -13.51 -20.74
C TYR A 292 -13.44 -12.89 -20.37
N ALA A 293 -13.32 -12.34 -19.16
CA ALA A 293 -12.03 -11.86 -18.66
C ALA A 293 -11.05 -13.01 -18.40
N LEU A 294 -11.57 -14.21 -18.09
CA LEU A 294 -10.82 -15.43 -17.79
C LEU A 294 -10.61 -16.35 -19.01
N SER A 295 -11.32 -16.12 -20.11
CA SER A 295 -11.21 -16.89 -21.35
C SER A 295 -9.78 -16.84 -21.92
N GLY A 296 -9.29 -17.99 -22.38
CA GLY A 296 -7.92 -18.25 -22.85
C GLY A 296 -6.99 -18.84 -21.78
N LYS A 297 -7.48 -19.09 -20.55
CA LYS A 297 -6.71 -19.74 -19.46
C LYS A 297 -7.11 -21.20 -19.21
N LYS A 298 -8.13 -21.71 -19.91
CA LYS A 298 -8.55 -23.11 -19.86
C LYS A 298 -8.04 -23.82 -21.11
N ALA A 299 -7.59 -25.08 -20.94
CA ALA A 299 -7.38 -25.97 -22.07
C ALA A 299 -8.70 -26.09 -22.85
N GLY A 300 -8.68 -25.73 -24.12
CA GLY A 300 -9.78 -25.89 -25.05
C GLY A 300 -10.33 -24.61 -25.66
N ASP A 301 -9.74 -23.46 -25.33
CA ASP A 301 -10.17 -22.13 -25.78
C ASP A 301 -9.47 -21.69 -27.09
N THR A 302 -8.48 -22.45 -27.57
CA THR A 302 -7.79 -22.15 -28.84
C THR A 302 -8.29 -23.05 -29.97
N PRO A 303 -8.56 -22.49 -31.17
CA PRO A 303 -9.06 -23.28 -32.31
C PRO A 303 -8.03 -24.28 -32.86
N LEU A 304 -6.79 -24.25 -32.35
CA LEU A 304 -5.71 -25.16 -32.71
C LEU A 304 -5.64 -26.37 -31.76
N GLU A 305 -6.41 -26.39 -30.68
CA GLU A 305 -6.48 -27.57 -29.82
C GLU A 305 -7.37 -28.64 -30.45
N SER A 306 -6.73 -29.72 -30.90
CA SER A 306 -7.33 -30.86 -31.58
C SER A 306 -8.08 -31.83 -30.64
N VAL A 307 -8.78 -31.31 -29.62
CA VAL A 307 -9.56 -32.16 -28.69
C VAL A 307 -11.05 -31.99 -29.01
N ALA A 308 -11.65 -33.08 -29.51
CA ALA A 308 -13.08 -33.15 -29.81
C ALA A 308 -13.93 -32.82 -28.55
N PRO A 309 -15.06 -32.12 -28.71
CA PRO A 309 -15.83 -31.54 -27.60
C PRO A 309 -16.51 -32.54 -26.65
N VAL A 310 -16.39 -33.87 -26.87
CA VAL A 310 -17.19 -34.90 -26.17
C VAL A 310 -16.45 -35.60 -25.02
N LEU A 311 -15.14 -35.46 -24.86
CA LEU A 311 -14.38 -36.10 -23.75
C LEU A 311 -14.17 -35.18 -22.53
N ARG A 312 -14.85 -34.03 -22.45
CA ARG A 312 -14.60 -33.02 -21.41
C ARG A 312 -15.31 -33.27 -20.07
N GLU A 313 -16.34 -34.12 -20.01
CA GLU A 313 -17.00 -34.45 -18.74
C GLU A 313 -16.28 -35.54 -17.91
N VAL A 314 -15.39 -36.35 -18.49
CA VAL A 314 -14.84 -37.53 -17.80
C VAL A 314 -13.50 -37.27 -17.09
N VAL A 315 -12.77 -36.20 -17.41
CA VAL A 315 -11.41 -35.98 -16.87
C VAL A 315 -11.32 -34.81 -15.86
N GLY A 316 -12.40 -34.03 -15.70
CA GLY A 316 -12.44 -32.87 -14.78
C GLY A 316 -13.23 -33.08 -13.48
N GLY A 317 -13.84 -34.24 -13.29
CA GLY A 317 -14.65 -34.55 -12.12
C GLY A 317 -13.82 -35.14 -10.98
N ALA A 318 -13.08 -34.32 -10.24
CA ALA A 318 -12.65 -34.69 -8.88
C ALA A 318 -13.88 -34.66 -7.96
N ASN A 319 -14.73 -35.68 -8.12
CA ASN A 319 -15.84 -35.96 -7.23
C ASN A 319 -15.22 -36.46 -5.91
N LYS A 320 -15.13 -35.59 -4.91
CA LYS A 320 -15.09 -36.06 -3.53
C LYS A 320 -16.45 -36.69 -3.26
N ASN A 321 -16.54 -38.01 -3.35
CA ASN A 321 -17.47 -38.74 -2.54
C ASN A 321 -16.81 -40.01 -2.02
N THR A 322 -16.72 -40.01 -0.70
CA THR A 322 -16.35 -41.06 0.23
C THR A 322 -17.03 -42.39 -0.07
N GLY A 323 -16.30 -43.47 0.18
CA GLY A 323 -16.77 -44.83 0.00
C GLY A 323 -17.99 -45.18 0.87
N GLY A 324 -18.80 -46.06 0.27
CA GLY A 324 -19.75 -47.03 0.80
C GLY A 324 -20.18 -46.99 2.26
N GLU A 325 -21.49 -47.03 2.45
CA GLU A 325 -22.08 -48.17 3.17
C GLU A 325 -23.49 -48.47 2.63
N ALA A 326 -23.77 -49.75 2.47
CA ALA A 326 -25.04 -50.29 2.02
C ALA A 326 -26.05 -50.32 3.17
N HIS A 327 -27.32 -50.00 2.91
CA HIS A 327 -28.49 -50.82 3.31
C HIS A 327 -29.82 -50.19 2.81
N LYS A 328 -30.48 -50.88 1.87
CA LYS A 328 -31.89 -51.35 1.84
C LYS A 328 -32.92 -50.48 2.61
N ILE A 329 -34.04 -50.01 2.04
CA ILE A 329 -35.30 -50.76 1.75
C ILE A 329 -36.34 -49.81 1.10
N SER A 330 -37.12 -50.35 0.14
CA SER A 330 -38.47 -50.02 -0.40
C SER A 330 -38.94 -48.55 -0.52
N GLY A 331 -39.51 -48.11 -1.63
CA GLY A 331 -40.62 -48.78 -2.32
C GLY A 331 -41.92 -48.06 -1.96
N ARG A 332 -42.41 -47.33 -2.95
CA ARG A 332 -43.56 -46.42 -3.00
C ARG A 332 -44.87 -47.20 -3.07
N GLU A 333 -45.90 -46.76 -2.34
CA GLU A 333 -47.29 -47.04 -2.71
C GLU A 333 -48.20 -45.87 -2.33
N LYS A 334 -49.01 -45.46 -3.31
CA LYS A 334 -50.22 -44.65 -3.15
C LYS A 334 -51.36 -45.66 -2.96
N ASP A 335 -52.30 -45.39 -2.06
CA ASP A 335 -53.73 -45.32 -2.40
C ASP A 335 -54.65 -45.03 -1.20
N GLY A 336 -55.74 -44.31 -1.50
CA GLY A 336 -56.99 -44.18 -0.74
C GLY A 336 -57.09 -43.00 0.23
N LYS A 337 -58.24 -42.38 0.48
CA LYS A 337 -59.57 -42.25 -0.18
C LYS A 337 -60.33 -41.19 0.68
N GLU A 338 -61.17 -40.38 0.04
CA GLU A 338 -62.45 -39.76 0.50
C GLU A 338 -62.64 -39.27 1.96
N GLU A 339 -62.99 -37.97 2.11
CA GLU A 339 -64.22 -37.41 2.75
C GLU A 339 -63.77 -36.72 4.07
N GLU A 340 -64.26 -35.59 4.57
CA GLU A 340 -65.52 -34.86 4.49
C GLU A 340 -65.28 -33.39 4.97
N GLU A 341 -66.32 -32.58 4.85
CA GLU A 341 -66.57 -31.18 5.24
C GLU A 341 -65.90 -30.66 6.53
N ASP A 342 -65.52 -29.37 6.61
CA ASP A 342 -66.45 -28.33 7.09
C ASP A 342 -65.85 -26.90 7.14
N GLN A 343 -66.67 -25.96 6.66
CA GLN A 343 -66.96 -24.60 7.14
C GLN A 343 -65.92 -23.61 7.69
N CYS A 344 -66.05 -22.38 7.14
CA CYS A 344 -66.06 -21.06 7.81
C CYS A 344 -64.77 -20.60 8.54
N ALA A 345 -64.39 -19.32 8.62
CA ALA A 345 -64.85 -18.05 8.10
C ALA A 345 -63.74 -17.03 8.45
N ALA A 346 -63.53 -16.05 7.57
CA ALA A 346 -63.50 -14.61 7.86
C ALA A 346 -62.74 -14.02 9.07
N GLY A 347 -62.07 -12.90 8.80
CA GLY A 347 -61.60 -11.91 9.79
C GLY A 347 -60.12 -11.60 9.58
N ALA A 348 -59.70 -10.59 8.82
CA ALA A 348 -59.85 -9.15 9.06
C ALA A 348 -59.29 -8.68 10.42
N GLY A 349 -58.27 -7.82 10.37
CA GLY A 349 -58.10 -6.71 11.33
C GLY A 349 -56.85 -6.70 12.23
N GLY A 350 -56.26 -5.49 12.37
CA GLY A 350 -55.29 -5.06 13.40
C GLY A 350 -53.88 -4.85 12.85
N CYS A 351 -53.33 -3.65 12.57
CA CYS A 351 -53.30 -2.35 13.27
C CYS A 351 -52.74 -2.39 14.70
N GLU A 352 -51.63 -1.65 14.87
CA GLU A 352 -51.06 -1.00 16.08
C GLU A 352 -50.61 -1.96 17.21
N ASP A 353 -49.45 -1.80 17.86
CA ASP A 353 -48.64 -0.63 18.23
C ASP A 353 -47.13 -0.77 17.87
#